data_AF-A0A661B0Z7-F1
#
_entry.id   AF-A0A661B0Z7-F1
#
_cell.length_a   1.000
_cell.length_b   1.000
_cell.length_c   1.000
_cell.angle_alpha   90.00
_cell.angle_beta   90.00
_cell.angle_gamma   90.00
#
_symmetry.space_group_name_H-M   'P 1'
#
loop_
_entity.id
_entity.type
_entity.pdbx_description
1 polymer ?
#
loop_
_entity_poly.entity_id
_entity_poly.type
_entity_poly.pdbx_seq_one_letter_code
_entity_poly.pdbx_strand_id
1 'polypeptide(L)'
;MANIIINEQDKQRFEIILSDFLKDSGARTVILVDKSGFVLSKAGDFAGIDAQSLAVLASGSYASTQALAKLIGELEFSAAFHQGKRSNVHISLIANYAILVAIFDASITVGVIRLYARETSKKLEPLIFDLTTRSKKIYPAPGRPPGSQGIARNE
;
A
#
# COMPACT_ATOMS: atom_id res chain seq x y z
N MET A 1 12.29 -9.58 -2.50
CA MET A 1 11.46 -8.60 -3.22
C MET A 1 12.35 -7.72 -4.07
N ALA A 2 11.83 -7.19 -5.17
CA ALA A 2 12.58 -6.35 -6.10
C ALA A 2 12.92 -5.01 -5.41
N ASN A 3 14.16 -4.55 -5.54
CA ASN A 3 14.63 -3.31 -4.94
C ASN A 3 13.91 -2.12 -5.61
N ILE A 4 12.86 -1.60 -4.98
CA ILE A 4 12.09 -0.47 -5.53
C ILE A 4 12.94 0.79 -5.32
N ILE A 5 13.50 1.31 -6.41
CA ILE A 5 14.22 2.58 -6.39
C ILE A 5 13.21 3.70 -6.55
N ILE A 6 12.98 4.45 -5.49
CA ILE A 6 12.11 5.63 -5.48
C ILE A 6 13.01 6.85 -5.65
N ASN A 7 12.86 7.56 -6.77
CA ASN A 7 13.59 8.81 -6.98
C ASN A 7 12.82 9.99 -6.38
N GLU A 8 13.43 11.18 -6.42
CA GLU A 8 12.84 12.37 -5.82
C GLU A 8 11.54 12.82 -6.50
N GLN A 9 11.42 12.63 -7.82
CA GLN A 9 10.19 12.96 -8.55
C GLN A 9 9.03 12.04 -8.16
N ASP A 10 9.30 10.75 -7.92
CA ASP A 10 8.31 9.78 -7.45
C ASP A 10 7.81 10.16 -6.05
N LYS A 11 8.72 10.55 -5.15
CA LYS A 11 8.37 11.02 -3.80
C LYS A 11 7.47 12.25 -3.84
N GLN A 12 7.85 13.27 -4.61
CA GLN A 12 7.08 14.51 -4.75
C GLN A 12 5.67 14.24 -5.26
N ARG A 13 5.52 13.35 -6.25
CA ARG A 13 4.19 12.97 -6.77
C ARG A 13 3.33 12.30 -5.70
N PHE A 14 3.91 11.40 -4.90
CA PHE A 14 3.20 10.80 -3.78
C PHE A 14 2.80 11.84 -2.73
N GLU A 15 3.71 12.72 -2.34
CA GLU A 15 3.44 13.76 -1.33
C GLU A 15 2.32 14.70 -1.75
N ILE A 16 2.26 15.09 -3.02
CA ILE A 16 1.16 15.91 -3.57
C ILE A 16 -0.17 15.15 -3.43
N ILE A 17 -0.23 13.91 -3.90
CA ILE A 17 -1.46 13.10 -3.85
C ILE A 17 -1.92 12.85 -2.40
N LEU A 18 -0.98 12.59 -1.49
CA LEU A 18 -1.27 12.39 -0.07
C LEU A 18 -1.72 13.69 0.61
N SER A 19 -1.15 14.83 0.22
CA SER A 19 -1.56 16.15 0.73
C SER A 19 -2.98 16.50 0.28
N ASP A 20 -3.34 16.22 -0.98
CA ASP A 20 -4.70 16.36 -1.48
C ASP A 20 -5.67 15.50 -0.68
N PHE A 21 -5.32 14.23 -0.41
CA PHE A 21 -6.13 13.34 0.43
C PHE A 21 -6.41 13.95 1.81
N LEU A 22 -5.40 14.52 2.48
CA LEU A 22 -5.59 15.14 3.80
C LEU A 22 -6.54 16.33 3.73
N LYS A 23 -6.35 17.18 2.71
CA LYS A 23 -7.18 18.37 2.50
C LYS A 23 -8.64 18.00 2.25
N ASP A 24 -8.88 17.01 1.41
CA ASP A 24 -10.23 16.64 0.99
C ASP A 24 -10.97 15.80 2.04
N SER A 25 -10.24 14.92 2.73
CA SER A 25 -10.82 13.99 3.72
C SER A 25 -10.88 14.53 5.15
N GLY A 26 -10.09 15.56 5.47
CA GLY A 26 -9.91 16.05 6.83
C GLY A 26 -9.09 15.12 7.74
N ALA A 27 -8.51 14.04 7.21
CA ALA A 27 -7.65 13.16 7.99
C ALA A 27 -6.45 13.92 8.59
N ARG A 28 -5.99 13.47 9.76
CA ARG A 28 -4.84 14.07 10.45
C ARG A 28 -3.52 13.63 9.82
N THR A 29 -3.42 12.34 9.49
CA THR A 29 -2.23 11.77 8.84
C THR A 29 -2.61 10.73 7.80
N VAL A 30 -1.71 10.56 6.84
CA VAL A 30 -1.76 9.48 5.87
C VAL A 30 -0.36 8.95 5.60
N ILE A 31 -0.23 7.63 5.50
CA ILE A 31 1.01 6.93 5.15
C ILE A 31 0.74 5.99 3.99
N LEU A 32 1.61 6.03 2.99
CA LEU A 32 1.69 5.05 1.93
C LEU A 32 2.81 4.05 2.25
N VAL A 33 2.47 2.77 2.33
CA VAL A 33 3.34 1.71 2.82
C VAL A 33 3.38 0.59 1.79
N ASP A 34 4.53 -0.05 1.58
CA ASP A 34 4.58 -1.29 0.80
C ASP A 34 4.10 -2.50 1.63
N LYS A 35 4.03 -3.69 1.00
CA LYS A 35 3.64 -4.92 1.71
C LYS A 35 4.69 -5.43 2.70
N SER A 36 5.88 -4.85 2.77
CA SER A 36 6.93 -5.20 3.73
C SER A 36 6.93 -4.32 4.99
N GLY A 37 6.14 -3.24 4.98
CA GLY A 37 6.13 -2.25 6.07
C GLY A 37 7.11 -1.09 5.85
N PHE A 38 7.67 -0.93 4.64
CA PHE A 38 8.49 0.22 4.28
C PHE A 38 7.61 1.40 3.89
N VAL A 39 7.91 2.58 4.45
CA VAL A 39 7.20 3.82 4.14
C VAL A 39 7.64 4.36 2.78
N LEU A 40 6.72 4.37 1.82
CA LEU A 40 6.95 4.94 0.48
C LEU A 40 6.81 6.46 0.50
N SER A 41 5.81 6.98 1.21
CA SER A 41 5.58 8.41 1.41
C SER A 41 4.62 8.62 2.59
N LYS A 42 4.59 9.83 3.15
CA LYS A 42 3.72 10.19 4.28
C LYS A 42 3.39 11.68 4.27
N ALA A 43 2.21 12.04 4.77
CA ALA A 43 1.80 13.43 4.92
C ALA A 43 0.97 13.64 6.20
N GLY A 44 0.94 14.88 6.69
CA GLY A 44 0.14 15.30 7.84
C GLY A 44 0.90 15.36 9.16
N ASP A 45 0.15 15.48 10.26
CA ASP A 45 0.70 15.67 11.60
C ASP A 45 0.92 14.34 12.37
N PHE A 46 2.17 13.92 12.41
CA PHE A 46 2.60 12.71 13.13
C PHE A 46 2.87 12.93 14.62
N ALA A 47 2.52 14.05 15.25
CA ALA A 47 2.94 14.34 16.64
C ALA A 47 2.71 13.15 17.59
N GLY A 48 3.82 12.52 18.00
CA GLY A 48 3.87 11.35 18.89
C GLY A 48 3.74 9.96 18.23
N ILE A 49 3.64 9.89 16.90
CA ILE A 49 3.44 8.65 16.12
C ILE A 49 4.73 8.36 15.35
N ASP A 50 5.38 7.24 15.67
CA ASP A 50 6.42 6.70 14.81
C ASP A 50 5.80 6.09 13.55
N ALA A 51 5.99 6.77 12.42
CA ALA A 51 5.47 6.36 11.13
C ALA A 51 6.00 4.98 10.70
N GLN A 52 7.24 4.64 11.05
CA GLN A 52 7.82 3.35 10.68
C GLN A 52 7.20 2.21 11.48
N SER A 53 7.06 2.36 12.80
CA SER A 53 6.32 1.39 13.63
C SER A 53 4.89 1.21 13.16
N LEU A 54 4.19 2.31 12.84
CA LEU A 54 2.82 2.24 12.33
C LEU A 54 2.75 1.49 10.99
N ALA A 55 3.70 1.72 10.08
CA ALA A 55 3.78 1.03 8.79
C ALA A 55 3.99 -0.49 8.95
N VAL A 56 4.90 -0.91 9.83
CA VAL A 56 5.14 -2.33 10.13
C VAL A 56 3.89 -2.99 10.73
N LEU A 57 3.25 -2.33 11.70
CA LEU A 57 2.03 -2.83 12.33
C LEU A 57 0.86 -2.93 11.34
N ALA A 58 0.69 -1.92 10.47
CA ALA A 58 -0.36 -1.93 9.46
C ALA A 58 -0.13 -3.03 8.42
N SER A 59 1.11 -3.24 7.98
CA SER A 59 1.48 -4.35 7.09
C SER A 59 1.20 -5.72 7.73
N GLY A 60 1.58 -5.90 9.01
CA GLY A 60 1.31 -7.14 9.75
C GLY A 60 -0.19 -7.39 9.98
N SER A 61 -0.95 -6.32 10.29
CA SER A 61 -2.41 -6.38 10.41
C SER A 61 -3.04 -6.81 9.09
N TYR A 62 -2.63 -6.20 7.98
CA TYR A 62 -3.07 -6.56 6.63
C TYR A 62 -2.78 -8.04 6.32
N ALA A 63 -1.54 -8.50 6.52
CA ALA A 63 -1.17 -9.89 6.25
C ALA A 63 -2.01 -10.89 7.07
N SER A 64 -2.30 -10.57 8.33
CA SER A 64 -3.17 -11.39 9.19
C SER A 64 -4.60 -11.42 8.67
N THR A 65 -5.16 -10.27 8.26
CA THR A 65 -6.52 -10.21 7.71
C THR A 65 -6.64 -10.93 6.36
N GLN A 66 -5.56 -11.02 5.58
CA GLN A 66 -5.56 -11.82 4.35
C GLN A 66 -5.69 -13.33 4.64
N ALA A 67 -5.10 -13.83 5.74
CA ALA A 67 -5.31 -15.21 6.17
C ALA A 67 -6.76 -15.44 6.60
N LEU A 68 -7.37 -14.46 7.28
CA LEU A 68 -8.78 -14.50 7.64
C LEU A 68 -9.70 -14.52 6.41
N ALA A 69 -9.44 -13.70 5.38
CA ALA A 69 -10.23 -13.68 4.15
C ALA A 69 -10.27 -15.08 3.50
N LYS A 70 -9.11 -15.72 3.36
CA LYS A 70 -9.00 -17.09 2.84
C LYS A 70 -9.79 -18.09 3.67
N LEU A 71 -9.75 -17.97 4.98
CA LEU A 71 -10.46 -18.87 5.90
C LEU A 71 -11.98 -18.83 5.70
N ILE A 72 -12.53 -17.67 5.35
CA ILE A 72 -13.97 -17.47 5.16
C ILE A 72 -14.43 -17.51 3.70
N GLY A 73 -13.52 -17.81 2.76
CA GLY A 73 -13.82 -17.90 1.33
C GLY A 73 -13.83 -16.57 0.58
N GLU A 74 -13.33 -15.50 1.18
CA GLU A 74 -13.13 -14.21 0.52
C GLU A 74 -11.79 -14.16 -0.22
N LEU A 75 -11.75 -13.40 -1.33
CA LEU A 75 -10.49 -13.20 -2.08
C LEU A 75 -9.51 -12.35 -1.27
N GLU A 76 -9.99 -11.22 -0.75
CA GLU A 76 -9.25 -10.30 0.11
C GLU A 76 -10.19 -9.29 0.79
N PHE A 77 -9.76 -8.76 1.94
CA PHE A 77 -10.39 -7.56 2.48
C PHE A 77 -9.73 -6.32 1.85
N SER A 78 -10.51 -5.52 1.13
CA SER A 78 -10.04 -4.30 0.48
C SER A 78 -9.75 -3.15 1.46
N ALA A 79 -10.34 -3.20 2.66
CA ALA A 79 -10.10 -2.24 3.72
C ALA A 79 -10.37 -2.81 5.11
N ALA A 80 -9.72 -2.22 6.12
CA ALA A 80 -9.99 -2.42 7.53
C ALA A 80 -10.22 -1.06 8.22
N PHE A 81 -11.03 -1.07 9.27
CA PHE A 81 -11.32 0.10 10.09
C PHE A 81 -11.20 -0.26 11.56
N HIS A 82 -10.41 0.52 12.29
CA HIS A 82 -10.24 0.38 13.72
C HIS A 82 -10.77 1.64 14.40
N GLN A 83 -11.79 1.48 15.21
CA GLN A 83 -12.42 2.58 15.94
C GLN A 83 -11.77 2.77 17.30
N GLY A 84 -11.31 3.99 17.58
CA GLY A 84 -10.85 4.38 18.90
C GLY A 84 -11.80 5.36 19.57
N LYS A 85 -11.51 5.73 20.83
CA LYS A 85 -12.29 6.74 21.55
C LYS A 85 -12.06 8.17 21.03
N ARG A 86 -10.87 8.44 20.50
CA ARG A 86 -10.45 9.79 20.05
C ARG A 86 -10.09 9.80 18.57
N SER A 87 -9.30 8.82 18.15
CA SER A 87 -8.83 8.70 16.78
C SER A 87 -9.18 7.32 16.25
N ASN A 88 -9.42 7.27 14.95
CA ASN A 88 -9.70 6.06 14.20
C ASN A 88 -8.60 5.81 13.18
N VAL A 89 -8.47 4.56 12.75
CA VAL A 89 -7.52 4.15 11.71
C VAL A 89 -8.27 3.49 10.56
N HIS A 90 -8.05 3.98 9.35
CA HIS A 90 -8.47 3.33 8.12
C HIS A 90 -7.25 2.76 7.41
N ILE A 91 -7.33 1.49 7.04
CA ILE A 91 -6.31 0.79 6.25
C ILE A 91 -6.99 0.37 4.97
N SER A 92 -6.42 0.69 3.82
CA SER A 92 -6.96 0.28 2.52
C SER A 92 -5.85 -0.21 1.60
N LEU A 93 -6.17 -1.21 0.79
CA LEU A 93 -5.25 -1.76 -0.19
C LEU A 93 -5.30 -0.92 -1.47
N ILE A 94 -4.13 -0.63 -2.04
CA ILE A 94 -3.99 -0.02 -3.37
C ILE A 94 -3.64 -1.13 -4.36
N ALA A 95 -4.68 -1.63 -5.04
CA ALA A 95 -4.61 -2.78 -5.94
C ALA A 95 -3.91 -3.96 -5.26
N ASN A 96 -2.71 -4.34 -5.71
CA ASN A 96 -1.93 -5.42 -5.09
C ASN A 96 -0.52 -5.00 -4.67
N TYR A 97 -0.26 -3.70 -4.60
CA TYR A 97 1.12 -3.19 -4.52
C TYR A 97 1.45 -2.52 -3.20
N ALA A 98 0.52 -1.75 -2.63
CA ALA A 98 0.76 -0.93 -1.46
C ALA A 98 -0.47 -0.84 -0.55
N ILE A 99 -0.27 -0.33 0.65
CA ILE A 99 -1.26 -0.13 1.70
C ILE A 99 -1.30 1.37 2.01
N LEU A 100 -2.50 1.95 2.03
CA LEU A 100 -2.75 3.31 2.49
C LEU A 100 -3.31 3.27 3.91
N VAL A 101 -2.66 3.96 4.83
CA VAL A 101 -3.06 4.07 6.24
C VAL A 101 -3.43 5.52 6.53
N ALA A 102 -4.65 5.77 6.99
CA ALA A 102 -5.11 7.11 7.38
C ALA A 102 -5.55 7.12 8.86
N ILE A 103 -5.14 8.16 9.59
CA ILE A 103 -5.59 8.41 10.97
C ILE A 103 -6.42 9.69 10.97
N PHE A 104 -7.57 9.63 11.63
CA PHE A 104 -8.53 10.73 11.65
C PHE A 104 -9.28 10.77 12.98
N ASP A 105 -9.79 11.94 13.32
CA ASP A 105 -10.52 12.14 14.56
C ASP A 105 -11.92 11.53 14.50
N ALA A 106 -12.47 11.20 15.65
CA ALA A 106 -13.80 10.58 15.78
C ALA A 106 -14.95 11.44 15.26
N SER A 107 -14.73 12.74 15.03
CA SER A 107 -15.68 13.66 14.39
C SER A 107 -15.85 13.40 12.89
N ILE A 108 -14.89 12.74 12.24
CA ILE A 108 -14.92 12.42 10.81
C ILE A 108 -15.47 11.01 10.63
N THR A 109 -16.45 10.88 9.73
CA THR A 109 -17.06 9.57 9.45
C THR A 109 -16.14 8.71 8.58
N VAL A 110 -16.13 7.40 8.86
CA VAL A 110 -15.38 6.43 8.05
C VAL A 110 -15.78 6.45 6.57
N GLY A 111 -17.02 6.84 6.25
CA GLY A 111 -17.51 6.96 4.88
C GLY A 111 -16.75 8.00 4.06
N VAL A 112 -16.45 9.16 4.65
CA VAL A 112 -15.66 10.23 4.01
C VAL A 112 -14.24 9.76 3.74
N ILE A 113 -13.60 9.16 4.75
CA ILE A 113 -12.25 8.61 4.62
C ILE A 113 -12.19 7.55 3.54
N ARG A 114 -13.16 6.62 3.51
CA ARG A 114 -13.23 5.55 2.50
C ARG A 114 -13.44 6.09 1.09
N LEU A 115 -14.26 7.13 0.92
CA LEU A 115 -14.49 7.78 -0.37
C LEU A 115 -13.17 8.32 -0.94
N TYR A 116 -12.48 9.16 -0.15
CA TYR A 116 -11.23 9.76 -0.61
C TYR A 116 -10.08 8.77 -0.68
N ALA A 117 -10.04 7.74 0.16
CA ALA A 117 -9.06 6.66 0.04
C ALA A 117 -9.20 5.97 -1.32
N ARG A 118 -10.43 5.69 -1.75
CA ARG A 118 -10.69 5.08 -3.07
C ARG A 118 -10.26 5.99 -4.23
N GLU A 119 -10.50 7.30 -4.13
CA GLU A 119 -10.09 8.26 -5.16
C GLU A 119 -8.57 8.41 -5.23
N THR A 120 -7.93 8.52 -4.06
CA THR A 120 -6.48 8.56 -3.92
C THR A 120 -5.82 7.29 -4.44
N SER A 121 -6.39 6.11 -4.18
CA SER A 121 -5.89 4.85 -4.73
C SER A 121 -5.81 4.85 -6.25
N LYS A 122 -6.81 5.41 -6.95
CA LYS A 122 -6.80 5.51 -8.42
C LYS A 122 -5.65 6.39 -8.94
N LYS A 123 -5.28 7.43 -8.19
CA LYS A 123 -4.15 8.32 -8.53
C LYS A 123 -2.79 7.66 -8.25
N LEU A 124 -2.71 6.87 -7.17
CA LEU A 124 -1.46 6.23 -6.72
C LEU A 124 -1.12 4.96 -7.51
N GLU A 125 -2.12 4.18 -7.92
CA GLU A 125 -1.94 2.91 -8.62
C GLU A 125 -0.99 2.98 -9.83
N PRO A 126 -1.13 3.91 -10.79
CA PRO A 126 -0.21 3.97 -11.94
C PRO A 126 1.24 4.29 -11.51
N LEU A 127 1.43 5.17 -10.53
CA LEU A 127 2.77 5.53 -10.04
C LEU A 127 3.46 4.32 -9.38
N ILE A 128 2.72 3.55 -8.59
CA ILE A 128 3.24 2.36 -7.92
C ILE A 128 3.51 1.25 -8.96
N PHE A 129 2.62 1.08 -9.94
CA PHE A 129 2.83 0.14 -11.03
C PHE A 129 4.14 0.43 -11.79
N ASP A 130 4.40 1.70 -12.12
CA ASP A 130 5.63 2.13 -12.80
C ASP A 130 6.89 1.83 -11.96
N LEU A 131 6.83 2.02 -10.64
CA LEU A 131 7.92 1.69 -9.73
C LEU A 131 8.22 0.18 -9.72
N THR A 132 7.19 -0.66 -9.64
CA THR A 132 7.37 -2.12 -9.65
C THR A 132 7.91 -2.63 -10.99
N THR A 133 7.54 -1.98 -12.10
CA THR A 133 8.02 -2.34 -13.45
C THR A 133 9.48 -1.92 -13.67
N ARG A 134 9.89 -0.75 -13.16
CA ARG A 134 11.30 -0.32 -13.18
C ARG A 134 12.20 -1.28 -12.42
N SER A 135 11.76 -1.75 -11.25
CA SER A 135 12.52 -2.72 -10.45
C SER A 135 12.67 -4.09 -11.13
N LYS A 136 11.63 -4.57 -11.85
CA LYS A 136 11.69 -5.81 -12.64
C LYS A 136 12.62 -5.73 -13.86
N LYS A 137 12.83 -4.53 -14.44
CA LYS A 137 13.82 -4.35 -15.54
C LYS A 137 15.26 -4.43 -15.06
N ILE A 138 15.53 -4.08 -13.79
CA ILE A 138 16.88 -4.07 -13.20
C ILE A 138 17.31 -5.51 -12.82
N TYR A 139 16.35 -6.37 -12.47
CA TYR A 139 16.58 -7.81 -12.28
C TYR A 139 15.74 -8.60 -13.30
N PRO A 140 16.24 -8.84 -14.52
CA PRO A 140 15.56 -9.75 -15.44
C PRO A 140 15.39 -11.11 -14.74
N ALA A 141 14.23 -11.74 -14.94
CA ALA A 141 13.96 -13.08 -14.43
C ALA A 141 15.18 -13.99 -14.72
N PRO A 142 15.61 -14.85 -13.78
CA PRO A 142 16.75 -15.74 -14.01
C PRO A 142 16.50 -16.46 -15.32
N GLY A 143 17.39 -16.22 -16.29
CA GLY A 143 17.29 -16.79 -17.62
C GLY A 143 17.07 -18.28 -17.49
N ARG A 144 16.10 -18.81 -18.23
CA ARG A 144 15.82 -20.24 -18.31
C ARG A 144 17.16 -20.98 -18.41
N PRO A 145 17.47 -21.94 -17.52
CA PRO A 145 18.77 -22.58 -17.54
C PRO A 145 19.03 -23.15 -18.94
N PRO A 146 20.22 -22.93 -19.53
CA PRO A 146 20.57 -23.53 -20.80
C PRO A 146 20.58 -25.05 -20.60
N GLY A 147 19.63 -25.75 -21.21
CA GLY A 147 19.51 -27.21 -21.08
C GLY A 147 18.10 -27.79 -21.23
N SER A 148 17.04 -26.98 -21.30
CA SER A 148 15.69 -27.49 -21.61
C SER A 148 15.35 -27.45 -23.10
N GLN A 149 16.31 -27.80 -23.97
CA GLN A 149 16.01 -28.20 -25.34
C GLN A 149 15.91 -29.73 -25.41
N GLY A 150 14.70 -30.20 -25.73
CA GLY A 150 14.46 -31.42 -26.50
C GLY A 150 14.98 -32.73 -25.90
N ILE A 151 14.09 -33.45 -25.21
CA ILE A 151 14.06 -34.90 -25.37
C ILE A 151 12.72 -35.21 -26.02
N ALA A 152 12.70 -35.14 -27.35
CA ALA A 152 11.68 -35.83 -28.13
C ALA A 152 11.85 -37.32 -27.83
N ARG A 153 10.89 -37.90 -27.11
CA ARG A 153 10.76 -39.36 -27.06
C ARG A 153 9.90 -39.76 -28.27
N ASN A 154 10.58 -40.20 -29.31
CA ASN A 154 10.03 -41.09 -30.31
C ASN A 154 9.84 -42.47 -29.69
N GLU A 155 8.70 -43.08 -30.06
CA GLU A 155 8.38 -44.53 -30.09
C GLU A 155 8.34 -45.29 -28.75
#